data_AF-A0A2I0CNQ7-F1
#
_entry.id   AF-A0A2I0CNQ7-F1
#
_cell.length_a   1.000
_cell.length_b   1.000
_cell.length_c   1.000
_cell.angle_alpha   90.00
_cell.angle_beta   90.00
_cell.angle_gamma   90.00
#
_symmetry.space_group_name_H-M   'P 1'
#
loop_
_entity.id
_entity.type
_entity.pdbx_description
1 polymer ?
#
loop_
_entity_poly.entity_id
_entity_poly.type
_entity_poly.pdbx_seq_one_letter_code
_entity_poly.pdbx_strand_id
1 'polypeptide(L)'
;MFMTRHAELRCQERRISEKQLEWLLCYGEESHNRGVCLCFFDQAGFSQLLGDVDPTNQELALRSSDIYAVLTESKVITVGYRDERLKPQKAHKRVRRGTPTNSAARRIHRRTR
;
A
#
# COMPACT_ATOMS: atom_id res chain seq x y z
N MET A 1 19.55 -6.79 12.29
CA MET A 1 18.07 -6.80 12.31
C MET A 1 17.59 -7.96 13.17
N PHE A 2 16.59 -7.79 14.04
CA PHE A 2 16.05 -8.90 14.85
C PHE A 2 14.70 -9.38 14.31
N MET A 3 14.64 -10.65 13.92
CA MET A 3 13.43 -11.29 13.41
C MET A 3 12.88 -12.30 14.42
N THR A 4 11.58 -12.54 14.37
CA THR A 4 10.99 -13.73 14.97
C THR A 4 11.12 -14.92 14.01
N ARG A 5 11.06 -16.15 14.54
CA ARG A 5 10.97 -17.37 13.73
C ARG A 5 9.80 -17.33 12.73
N HIS A 6 8.71 -16.67 13.09
CA HIS A 6 7.58 -16.48 12.18
C HIS A 6 7.95 -15.60 10.98
N ALA A 7 8.60 -14.46 11.24
CA ALA A 7 9.07 -13.56 10.19
C ALA A 7 10.10 -14.24 9.26
N GLU A 8 11.04 -15.00 9.82
CA GLU A 8 12.05 -15.75 9.05
C GLU A 8 11.41 -16.77 8.11
N LEU A 9 10.44 -17.55 8.60
CA LEU A 9 9.68 -18.49 7.78
C LEU A 9 8.91 -17.76 6.67
N ARG A 10 8.29 -16.62 6.97
CA ARG A 10 7.59 -15.81 5.95
C ARG A 10 8.54 -15.26 4.89
N CYS A 11 9.75 -14.83 5.24
CA CYS A 11 10.77 -14.44 4.28
C CYS A 11 11.07 -15.57 3.30
N GLN A 12 11.28 -16.79 3.83
CA GLN A 12 11.58 -17.97 3.01
C GLN A 12 10.41 -18.34 2.08
N GLU A 13 9.20 -18.46 2.63
CA GLU A 13 7.98 -18.79 1.86
C GLU A 13 7.74 -17.81 0.71
N ARG A 14 7.99 -16.52 0.97
CA ARG A 14 7.70 -15.42 0.02
C ARG A 14 8.91 -15.02 -0.82
N ARG A 15 10.04 -15.70 -0.65
CA ARG A 15 11.32 -15.38 -1.31
C ARG A 15 11.70 -13.90 -1.15
N ILE A 16 11.45 -13.35 0.04
CA ILE A 16 11.86 -12.00 0.41
C ILE A 16 13.27 -12.13 0.99
N SER A 17 14.23 -11.51 0.31
CA SER A 17 15.61 -11.47 0.77
C SER A 17 15.80 -10.51 1.94
N GLU A 18 16.82 -10.76 2.76
CA GLU A 18 17.20 -9.85 3.84
C GLU A 18 17.51 -8.44 3.31
N LYS A 19 18.17 -8.36 2.15
CA LYS A 19 18.46 -7.10 1.46
C LYS A 19 17.21 -6.27 1.14
N GLN A 20 16.15 -6.92 0.65
CA GLN A 20 14.88 -6.22 0.39
C GLN A 20 14.22 -5.71 1.67
N LEU A 21 14.42 -6.42 2.76
CA LEU A 21 13.88 -6.04 4.06
C LEU A 21 14.70 -4.91 4.70
N GLU A 22 16.02 -4.91 4.55
CA GLU A 22 16.88 -3.78 4.90
C GLU A 22 16.50 -2.52 4.13
N TRP A 23 16.29 -2.63 2.81
CA TRP A 23 15.80 -1.51 2.02
C TRP A 23 14.46 -0.98 2.51
N LEU A 24 13.55 -1.88 2.89
CA LEU A 24 12.26 -1.48 3.45
C LEU A 24 12.40 -0.73 4.77
N LEU A 25 13.34 -1.14 5.63
CA LEU A 25 13.57 -0.47 6.91
C LEU A 25 14.33 0.86 6.74
N CYS A 26 15.16 0.99 5.71
CA CYS A 26 15.94 2.20 5.47
C CYS A 26 15.16 3.29 4.70
N TYR A 27 14.38 2.89 3.70
CA TYR A 27 13.69 3.82 2.79
C TYR A 27 12.17 3.80 2.96
N GLY A 28 11.61 2.83 3.67
CA GLY A 28 10.18 2.72 3.86
C GLY A 28 9.62 3.75 4.84
N GLU A 29 8.32 3.96 4.74
CA GLU A 29 7.54 4.76 5.68
C GLU A 29 7.03 3.88 6.82
N GLU A 30 7.04 4.42 8.03
CA GLU A 30 6.53 3.79 9.24
C GLU A 30 5.12 4.30 9.57
N SER A 31 4.18 3.40 9.83
CA SER A 31 2.84 3.73 10.30
C SER A 31 2.50 3.00 11.59
N HIS A 32 2.20 3.78 12.63
CA HIS A 32 1.91 3.24 13.96
C HIS A 32 0.41 3.05 14.14
N ASN A 33 -0.01 1.84 14.49
CA ASN A 33 -1.41 1.53 14.79
C ASN A 33 -1.50 0.53 15.95
N ARG A 34 -2.21 0.92 17.03
CA ARG A 34 -2.52 0.05 18.19
C ARG A 34 -1.29 -0.68 18.77
N GLY A 35 -0.16 0.01 18.90
CA GLY A 35 1.08 -0.55 19.47
C GLY A 35 1.93 -1.38 18.51
N VAL A 36 1.56 -1.42 17.23
CA VAL A 36 2.31 -2.09 16.16
C VAL A 36 2.80 -1.04 15.16
N CYS A 37 4.03 -1.19 14.69
CA CYS A 37 4.60 -0.38 13.60
C CYS A 37 4.54 -1.17 12.29
N LEU A 38 3.98 -0.58 11.25
CA LEU A 38 3.93 -1.13 9.90
C LEU A 38 4.90 -0.34 9.01
N CYS A 39 5.94 -1.01 8.50
CA CYS A 39 6.82 -0.47 7.47
C CYS A 39 6.33 -0.88 6.08
N PHE A 40 6.32 0.06 5.14
CA PHE A 40 6.00 -0.16 3.74
C PHE A 40 6.71 0.86 2.85
N PHE A 41 6.87 0.58 1.55
CA PHE A 41 7.33 1.61 0.62
C PHE A 41 6.21 2.58 0.24
N ASP A 42 6.45 3.86 0.47
CA ASP A 42 5.68 4.95 -0.13
C ASP A 42 6.31 5.35 -1.48
N GLN A 43 5.71 6.31 -2.18
CA GLN A 43 6.20 6.72 -3.49
C GLN A 43 7.56 7.43 -3.40
N ALA A 44 7.80 8.22 -2.34
CA ALA A 44 9.04 8.97 -2.20
C ALA A 44 10.19 8.04 -1.81
N GLY A 45 10.01 7.21 -0.79
CA GLY A 45 10.99 6.24 -0.32
C GLY A 45 11.36 5.22 -1.39
N PHE A 46 10.38 4.76 -2.18
CA PHE A 46 10.66 3.86 -3.30
C PHE A 46 11.47 4.52 -4.42
N SER A 47 11.17 5.79 -4.74
CA SER A 47 11.92 6.54 -5.74
C SER A 47 13.36 6.78 -5.29
N GLN A 48 13.56 7.06 -3.99
CA GLN A 48 14.88 7.21 -3.40
C GLN A 48 15.68 5.89 -3.45
N LEU A 49 15.05 4.77 -3.08
CA LEU A 49 15.66 3.44 -3.21
C LEU A 49 16.17 3.19 -4.63
N LEU A 50 15.37 3.51 -5.66
CA LEU A 50 15.76 3.29 -7.06
C LEU A 50 16.90 4.22 -7.50
N GLY A 51 17.06 5.38 -6.88
CA GLY A 51 18.17 6.30 -7.14
C GLY A 51 19.48 5.86 -6.48
N ASP A 52 19.40 5.24 -5.30
CA ASP A 52 20.56 4.90 -4.48
C ASP A 52 21.09 3.48 -4.73
N VAL A 53 20.30 2.60 -5.34
CA VAL A 53 20.65 1.20 -5.58
C VAL A 53 21.48 1.02 -6.85
N ASP A 54 22.53 0.20 -6.77
CA ASP A 54 23.34 -0.20 -7.92
C ASP A 54 22.50 -0.80 -9.07
N PRO A 55 22.89 -0.57 -10.34
CA PRO A 55 22.18 -1.12 -11.50
C PRO A 55 21.97 -2.65 -11.46
N THR A 56 22.91 -3.40 -10.86
CA THR A 56 22.83 -4.86 -10.69
C THR A 56 21.70 -5.31 -9.77
N ASN A 57 21.21 -4.41 -8.92
CA ASN A 57 20.18 -4.65 -7.92
C ASN A 57 18.85 -3.99 -8.29
N GLN A 58 18.76 -3.26 -9.42
CA GLN A 58 17.54 -2.58 -9.83
C GLN A 58 16.34 -3.52 -9.98
N GLU A 59 16.52 -4.69 -10.59
CA GLU A 59 15.42 -5.64 -10.75
C GLU A 59 14.90 -6.12 -9.38
N LEU A 60 15.81 -6.39 -8.45
CA LEU A 60 15.44 -6.78 -7.09
C LEU A 60 14.73 -5.64 -6.35
N ALA A 61 15.19 -4.40 -6.54
CA ALA A 61 14.59 -3.19 -5.97
C ALA A 61 13.17 -2.97 -6.51
N LEU A 62 12.97 -3.15 -7.82
CA LEU A 62 11.64 -3.06 -8.45
C LEU A 62 10.66 -4.07 -7.85
N ARG A 63 11.12 -5.30 -7.61
CA ARG A 63 10.32 -6.37 -6.99
C ARG A 63 10.00 -6.14 -5.52
N SER A 64 10.71 -5.24 -4.83
CA SER A 64 10.44 -4.91 -3.43
C SER A 64 9.32 -3.89 -3.21
N SER A 65 8.81 -3.24 -4.26
CA SER A 65 7.79 -2.18 -4.17
C SER A 65 6.57 -2.54 -3.30
N ASP A 66 6.10 -3.78 -3.40
CA ASP A 66 4.90 -4.24 -2.68
C ASP A 66 5.23 -4.89 -1.32
N ILE A 67 6.47 -4.87 -0.83
CA ILE A 67 6.81 -5.52 0.44
C ILE A 67 6.32 -4.66 1.62
N TYR A 68 5.87 -5.32 2.69
CA TYR A 68 5.63 -4.72 3.99
C TYR A 68 6.23 -5.56 5.12
N ALA A 69 6.50 -4.91 6.24
CA ALA A 69 6.96 -5.53 7.47
C ALA A 69 6.17 -5.00 8.66
N VAL A 70 5.94 -5.88 9.63
CA VAL A 70 5.25 -5.57 10.87
C VAL A 70 6.25 -5.69 12.01
N LEU A 71 6.40 -4.62 12.77
CA LEU A 71 7.36 -4.48 13.86
C LEU A 71 6.67 -4.18 15.19
N THR A 72 7.28 -4.66 16.27
CA THR A 72 6.98 -4.26 17.66
C THR A 72 8.28 -4.09 18.41
N GLU A 73 8.44 -2.96 19.12
CA GLU A 73 9.57 -2.74 20.04
C GLU A 73 10.94 -3.11 19.43
N SER A 74 11.13 -2.81 18.12
CA SER A 74 12.36 -3.10 17.35
C SER A 74 12.55 -4.55 16.85
N LYS A 75 11.52 -5.39 16.88
CA LYS A 75 11.54 -6.76 16.32
C LYS A 75 10.55 -6.94 15.19
N VAL A 76 10.98 -7.59 14.10
CA VAL A 76 10.08 -7.93 12.99
C VAL A 76 9.29 -9.20 13.32
N ILE A 77 7.97 -9.04 13.39
CA ILE A 77 7.03 -10.13 13.68
C ILE A 77 6.64 -10.85 12.39
N THR A 78 6.36 -10.10 11.32
CA THR A 78 5.85 -10.65 10.06
C THR A 78 6.33 -9.80 8.89
N VAL A 79 6.53 -10.45 7.75
CA VAL A 79 6.78 -9.80 6.46
C VAL A 79 5.80 -10.30 5.41
N GLY A 80 5.60 -9.51 4.36
CA GLY A 80 4.73 -9.93 3.28
C GLY A 80 4.73 -9.03 2.06
N TYR A 81 3.91 -9.42 1.06
CA TYR A 81 3.57 -8.57 -0.07
C TYR A 81 2.18 -7.98 0.17
N ARG A 82 2.01 -6.71 -0.20
CA ARG A 82 0.75 -5.99 -0.26
C ARG A 82 -0.06 -6.53 -1.42
N ASP A 83 -0.83 -7.58 -1.17
CA ASP A 83 -1.89 -7.98 -2.10
C ASP A 83 -2.89 -6.83 -2.29
N GLU A 84 -3.62 -6.84 -3.41
CA GLU A 84 -4.63 -5.80 -3.72
C GLU A 84 -5.65 -5.53 -2.59
N ARG A 85 -5.83 -6.50 -1.68
CA ARG A 85 -6.67 -6.37 -0.47
C ARG A 85 -6.12 -5.41 0.59
N LEU A 86 -4.82 -5.11 0.58
CA LEU A 86 -4.14 -4.17 1.47
C LEU A 86 -3.85 -2.82 0.80
N LYS A 87 -4.08 -2.70 -0.51
CA LYS A 87 -4.07 -1.39 -1.16
C LYS A 87 -5.21 -0.56 -0.53
N PRO A 88 -5.00 0.73 -0.21
CA PRO A 88 -6.08 1.57 0.28
C PRO A 88 -7.23 1.44 -0.70
N GLN A 89 -8.37 0.91 -0.23
CA GLN A 89 -9.55 0.78 -1.06
C GLN A 89 -9.83 2.16 -1.61
N LYS A 90 -9.72 2.32 -2.95
CA LYS A 90 -10.05 3.58 -3.61
C LYS A 90 -11.39 4.01 -3.03
N ALA A 91 -11.42 5.20 -2.42
CA ALA A 91 -12.64 5.70 -1.80
C ALA A 91 -13.80 5.46 -2.76
N HIS A 92 -14.86 4.79 -2.30
CA HIS A 92 -16.02 4.48 -3.14
C HIS A 92 -16.39 5.77 -3.87
N LYS A 93 -16.19 5.82 -5.19
CA LYS A 93 -16.61 6.96 -6.00
C LYS A 93 -18.10 7.05 -5.79
N ARG A 94 -18.56 8.02 -4.99
CA ARG A 94 -19.96 8.39 -4.92
C ARG A 94 -20.34 8.76 -6.35
N VAL A 95 -21.03 7.85 -7.05
CA VAL A 95 -21.72 8.17 -8.28
C VAL A 95 -22.71 9.26 -7.89
N ARG A 96 -22.34 10.52 -8.15
CA ARG A 96 -23.29 11.62 -8.10
C ARG A 96 -24.33 11.25 -9.15
N ARG A 97 -25.52 10.81 -8.72
CA ARG A 97 -26.67 10.73 -9.62
C ARG A 97 -26.84 12.14 -10.16
N GLY A 98 -26.42 12.36 -11.41
CA GLY A 98 -26.67 13.63 -12.08
C GLY A 98 -28.17 13.88 -11.98
N THR A 99 -28.54 15.11 -11.62
CA THR A 99 -29.94 15.55 -11.72
C THR A 99 -30.39 15.25 -13.15
N PRO A 100 -31.43 14.44 -13.36
CA PRO A 100 -31.87 14.14 -14.71
C PRO A 100 -32.28 15.44 -15.38
N THR A 101 -31.55 15.84 -16.41
CA THR A 101 -31.83 17.00 -17.28
C THR A 101 -32.98 16.70 -18.24
N ASN A 102 -34.01 15.98 -17.77
CA ASN A 102 -35.13 15.61 -18.60
C ASN A 102 -36.17 16.74 -18.58
N SER A 103 -36.20 17.51 -19.66
CA SER A 103 -37.11 18.64 -19.92
C SER A 103 -38.59 18.24 -20.01
N ALA A 104 -38.91 16.95 -19.93
CA ALA A 104 -40.27 16.41 -19.97
C ALA A 104 -41.10 16.67 -18.69
N ALA A 105 -40.48 16.98 -17.54
CA ALA A 105 -41.20 17.13 -16.27
C ALA A 105 -41.95 18.47 -16.11
N ARG A 106 -41.80 19.42 -17.05
CA ARG A 106 -42.41 20.78 -16.93
C ARG A 106 -43.81 20.91 -17.52
N ARG A 107 -44.41 19.85 -18.07
CA ARG A 107 -45.58 19.98 -18.95
C ARG A 107 -46.93 19.52 -18.40
N ILE A 108 -47.09 19.39 -17.08
CA ILE A 108 -48.40 19.05 -16.50
C ILE A 108 -48.75 20.09 -15.42
N HIS A 109 -49.88 20.78 -15.62
CA HIS A 109 -50.50 21.84 -14.81
C HIS A 109 -50.35 23.28 -15.32
N ARG A 110 -50.77 23.52 -16.56
CA ARG A 110 -51.56 24.72 -16.90
C ARG A 110 -52.74 24.36 -17.79
N ARG A 111 -53.90 24.16 -17.17
CA ARG A 111 -55.29 24.28 -17.67
C ARG A 111 -56.16 23.92 -16.45
N THR A 112 -57.19 24.66 -16.04
CA THR A 112 -57.94 25.78 -16.64
C THR A 112 -58.79 26.41 -15.53
N ARG A 113 -59.19 27.66 -15.78
CA ARG A 113 -60.33 28.44 -15.25
C ARG A 113 -61.29 27.76 -14.29
#